data_AF-A0AAU9Y639-F1
#
_entry.id   AF-A0AAU9Y639-F1
#
_cell.length_a   1.000
_cell.length_b   1.000
_cell.length_c   1.000
_cell.angle_alpha   90.00
_cell.angle_beta   90.00
_cell.angle_gamma   90.00
#
_symmetry.space_group_name_H-M   'P 1'
#
loop_
_entity.id
_entity.type
_entity.pdbx_description
1 polymer ?
#
loop_
_entity_poly.entity_id
_entity_poly.type
_entity_poly.pdbx_seq_one_letter_code
_entity_poly.pdbx_strand_id
1 'polypeptide(L)' 'MLDCLTTLKKEIPELEMAYYKQDNAGCYHSGNSIISAKLASDAMGVAFVRNDFSDPQGGKGFEGVMK' A
#
# COMPACT_ATOMS: atom_id res chain seq x y z
N MET A 1 -4.44 3.59 6.40
CA MET A 1 -3.37 4.45 5.81
C MET A 1 -3.40 5.84 6.40
N LEU A 2 -4.52 6.58 6.32
CA LEU A 2 -4.63 7.91 6.92
C LEU A 2 -4.26 7.93 8.41
N ASP A 3 -4.83 7.02 9.21
CA ASP A 3 -4.54 6.96 10.65
C ASP A 3 -3.05 6.73 10.93
N CYS A 4 -2.42 5.78 10.23
CA CYS A 4 -0.99 5.51 10.34
C CYS A 4 -0.17 6.77 10.01
N LEU A 5 -0.48 7.42 8.88
CA LEU A 5 0.26 8.59 8.43
C LEU A 5 0.05 9.79 9.35
N THR A 6 -1.15 9.92 9.92
CA THR A 6 -1.49 10.94 10.92
C THR A 6 -0.67 10.75 12.19
N THR A 7 -0.60 9.52 12.70
CA THR A 7 0.21 9.20 13.87
C THR A 7 1.69 9.45 13.58
N LEU A 8 2.20 8.97 12.44
CA LEU A 8 3.61 9.17 12.08
C LEU A 8 3.97 10.65 11.92
N LYS A 9 3.12 11.48 11.33
CA LYS A 9 3.35 12.92 11.17
C LYS A 9 3.31 13.67 12.51
N LYS A 10 2.56 13.16 13.49
CA LYS A 10 2.57 13.72 14.86
C LYS A 10 3.89 13.42 15.56
N GLU A 11 4.39 12.20 15.44
CA GLU A 11 5.67 11.79 16.05
C GLU A 11 6.88 12.34 15.29
N ILE A 12 6.75 12.53 13.97
CA ILE A 12 7.81 13.00 13.06
C ILE A 12 7.23 14.14 12.20
N PRO A 13 7.18 15.37 12.72
CA PRO A 13 6.62 16.53 12.02
C PRO A 13 7.27 16.80 10.64
N GLU A 14 8.55 16.49 10.50
CA GLU A 14 9.36 16.60 9.29
C GLU A 14 9.18 15.44 8.29
N LEU A 15 8.23 14.53 8.51
CA LEU A 15 7.96 13.45 7.57
C LEU A 15 7.48 14.01 6.22
N GLU A 16 8.35 14.03 5.22
CA GLU A 16 8.05 14.62 3.90
C GLU A 16 7.58 13.60 2.87
N MET A 17 7.94 12.33 3.01
CA MET A 17 7.71 11.31 1.98
C MET A 17 7.34 9.96 2.59
N ALA A 18 6.52 9.19 1.88
CA ALA A 18 6.15 7.83 2.26
C ALA A 18 6.25 6.87 1.08
N TYR A 19 6.77 5.67 1.38
CA TYR A 19 6.77 4.51 0.50
C TYR A 19 5.82 3.47 1.08
N TYR A 20 4.88 3.01 0.28
CA TYR A 20 3.88 2.04 0.71
C TYR A 20 4.23 0.65 0.20
N LYS A 21 3.92 -0.37 1.00
CA LYS A 21 3.98 -1.78 0.58
C LYS A 21 2.69 -2.47 1.00
N GLN A 22 1.98 -3.04 0.04
CA GLN A 22 0.71 -3.74 0.24
C GLN A 22 0.91 -5.26 0.13
N ASP A 23 0.14 -6.02 0.90
CA ASP A 23 0.13 -7.49 0.93
C ASP A 23 -0.75 -8.10 -0.17
N ASN A 24 -1.77 -7.36 -0.62
CA ASN A 24 -2.61 -7.71 -1.76
C ASN A 24 -1.81 -7.58 -3.06
N ALA A 25 -1.24 -8.68 -3.53
CA ALA A 25 -0.38 -8.75 -4.72
C ALA A 25 -1.06 -8.21 -5.99
N GLY A 26 -1.03 -6.89 -6.20
CA GLY A 26 -1.50 -6.18 -7.39
C GLY A 26 -2.88 -6.58 -7.93
N CYS A 27 -3.69 -7.29 -7.14
CA CYS A 27 -4.94 -7.88 -7.61
C CYS A 27 -5.90 -6.75 -7.96
N TYR A 28 -6.79 -6.94 -8.92
CA TYR A 28 -7.69 -5.88 -9.42
C TYR A 28 -8.55 -5.23 -8.33
N HIS A 29 -8.70 -5.88 -7.17
CA HIS A 29 -9.36 -5.33 -5.98
C HIS A 29 -8.53 -4.29 -5.20
N SER A 30 -7.24 -4.12 -5.48
CA SER A 30 -6.34 -3.20 -4.77
C SER A 30 -6.52 -1.72 -5.19
N GLY A 31 -7.29 -1.43 -6.24
CA GLY A 31 -7.47 -0.07 -6.77
C GLY A 31 -7.92 0.94 -5.71
N ASN A 32 -8.90 0.58 -4.88
CA ASN A 32 -9.36 1.43 -3.79
C ASN A 32 -8.25 1.71 -2.76
N SER A 33 -7.39 0.72 -2.50
CA SER A 33 -6.28 0.85 -1.56
C SER A 33 -5.20 1.79 -2.11
N ILE A 34 -4.91 1.75 -3.41
CA ILE A 34 -3.97 2.67 -4.07
C ILE A 34 -4.49 4.11 -4.00
N ILE A 35 -5.77 4.32 -4.36
CA ILE A 35 -6.40 5.65 -4.32
C ILE A 35 -6.40 6.18 -2.89
N SER A 36 -6.76 5.34 -1.92
CA SER A 36 -6.74 5.71 -0.50
C SER A 36 -5.34 6.09 -0.01
N ALA A 37 -4.28 5.45 -0.51
CA ALA A 37 -2.90 5.81 -0.18
C ALA A 37 -2.56 7.23 -0.63
N LYS A 38 -2.94 7.58 -1.87
CA LYS A 38 -2.73 8.93 -2.42
C LYS A 38 -3.53 9.98 -1.66
N LEU A 39 -4.82 9.72 -1.39
CA LEU A 39 -5.67 10.65 -0.65
C LEU A 39 -5.17 10.89 0.77
N ALA A 40 -4.71 9.83 1.46
CA ALA A 40 -4.12 9.95 2.78
C ALA A 40 -2.81 10.77 2.76
N SER A 41 -1.98 10.55 1.75
CA SER A 41 -0.71 11.29 1.55
C SER A 41 -0.98 12.79 1.36
N ASP A 42 -1.94 13.12 0.50
CA ASP A 42 -2.34 14.51 0.23
C ASP A 42 -2.91 15.19 1.47
N ALA A 43 -3.76 14.48 2.22
CA ALA A 43 -4.35 15.00 3.46
C ALA A 43 -3.31 15.35 4.53
N MET A 44 -2.17 14.66 4.55
CA MET A 44 -1.09 14.89 5.53
C MET A 44 0.07 15.74 4.99
N GLY A 45 0.02 16.16 3.73
CA GLY A 45 1.12 16.88 3.09
C GLY A 45 2.40 16.04 3.01
N VAL A 46 2.26 14.73 2.83
CA VAL A 46 3.38 13.79 2.66
C VAL A 46 3.39 13.33 1.20
N ALA A 47 4.54 13.31 0.54
CA ALA A 47 4.62 12.86 -0.83
C ALA A 47 4.39 11.33 -0.92
N PHE A 48 3.42 10.95 -1.76
CA PHE A 48 3.23 9.57 -2.22
C PHE A 48 4.28 9.27 -3.30
N VAL A 49 5.35 8.56 -2.96
CA VAL A 49 6.46 8.32 -3.89
C VAL A 49 6.28 7.01 -4.66
N ARG A 50 5.90 5.94 -3.95
CA ARG A 50 5.75 4.60 -4.53
C ARG A 50 4.78 3.76 -3.71
N ASN A 51 4.06 2.86 -4.37
CA ASN A 51 3.29 1.80 -3.73
C ASN A 51 3.68 0.46 -4.35
N ASP A 52 4.39 -0.34 -3.57
CA ASP A 52 4.86 -1.66 -3.95
C ASP A 52 3.84 -2.72 -3.51
N PHE A 53 3.80 -3.83 -4.24
CA PHE A 53 3.00 -4.99 -3.88
C PHE A 53 3.91 -6.14 -3.48
N SER A 54 3.46 -6.90 -2.49
CA SER A 54 4.09 -8.17 -2.16
C SER A 54 3.84 -9.16 -3.29
N ASP A 55 4.73 -10.14 -3.42
CA ASP A 55 4.50 -11.25 -4.35
C ASP A 55 3.18 -11.95 -4.02
N PRO A 56 2.49 -12.52 -5.03
CA PRO A 56 1.30 -13.32 -4.79
C PRO A 56 1.54 -14.37 -3.71
N GLN A 57 0.86 -14.23 -2.57
CA GLN A 57 0.85 -15.27 -1.55
C GLN A 57 0.02 -16.43 -2.11
N GLY A 58 0.70 -17.44 -2.66
CA GLY A 58 0.09 -18.59 -3.32
C GLY A 58 -0.90 -19.29 -2.40
N GLY A 59 -2.19 -19.16 -2.71
CA GLY A 59 -3.29 -19.76 -1.97
C GLY A 59 -4.51 -19.95 -2.85
N LYS A 60 -4.48 -21.03 -3.64
CA LYS A 60 -5.47 -21.56 -4.60
C LYS A 60 -5.29 -21.11 -6.06
N GLY A 61 -4.81 -22.04 -6.89
CA GLY A 61 -4.86 -21.91 -8.34
C GLY A 61 -3.75 -22.55 -9.16
N PHE A 62 -2.98 -23.51 -8.64
CA PHE A 62 -2.33 -24.49 -9.52
C PHE A 62 -2.54 -25.87 -8.94
N GLU A 63 -3.71 -26.44 -9.23
CA GLU A 63 -3.83 -27.89 -9.25
C GLU A 63 -2.93 -28.32 -10.41
N GLY A 64 -1.70 -28.71 -10.06
CA GLY A 64 -0.76 -29.23 -11.03
C GLY A 64 -1.44 -30.36 -11.78
N VAL A 65 -1.66 -30.16 -13.08
CA VAL A 65 -1.70 -31.28 -14.00
C VAL A 65 -0.28 -31.85 -13.99
N MET A 66 -0.02 -32.74 -13.03
CA MET A 66 1.11 -33.65 -13.10
C MET A 66 0.83 -34.54 -14.32
N LYS A 67 1.48 -34.22 -15.43
CA LYS A 67 1.77 -35.19 -16.49
C LYS A 67 3.00 -35.99 -16.09
#